data_AF-A0A7W6W5U6-F1
#
_entry.id   AF-A0A7W6W5U6-F1
#
_cell.length_a   1.000
_cell.length_b   1.000
_cell.length_c   1.000
_cell.angle_alpha   90.00
_cell.angle_beta   90.00
_cell.angle_gamma   90.00
#
_symmetry.space_group_name_H-M   'P 1'
#
loop_
_entity.id
_entity.type
_entity.pdbx_description
1 polymer ?
#
loop_
_entity_poly.entity_id
_entity_poly.type
_entity_poly.pdbx_seq_one_letter_code
_entity_poly.pdbx_strand_id
1 'polypeptide(L)'
;MKASEIFVNRLYKFFHYVLPQLRLGGLPPRLTALMRANISVQELTVQALMTENREHIYHAAMMDPHTAAELDLDQIWSLVDDLLAAHGDWLPEWARPSSKIKAA
;
A
#
# COMPACT_ATOMS: atom_id res chain seq x y z
N MET A 1 -8.91 15.62 -37.14
CA MET A 1 -8.28 15.14 -35.90
C MET A 1 -8.35 16.27 -34.88
N LYS A 2 -8.97 16.06 -33.70
CA LYS A 2 -9.22 17.16 -32.76
C LYS A 2 -7.91 17.55 -32.06
N ALA A 3 -7.73 18.82 -31.71
CA ALA A 3 -6.51 19.31 -31.05
C ALA A 3 -6.17 18.56 -29.75
N SER A 4 -7.18 18.02 -29.06
CA SER A 4 -7.03 17.16 -27.89
C SER A 4 -6.32 15.82 -28.18
N GLU A 5 -6.60 15.18 -29.32
CA GLU A 5 -5.92 13.93 -29.72
C GLU A 5 -4.45 14.18 -30.04
N ILE A 6 -4.13 15.32 -30.66
CA ILE A 6 -2.74 15.70 -30.96
C ILE A 6 -1.96 15.89 -29.66
N PHE A 7 -2.52 16.59 -28.67
CA PHE A 7 -1.87 16.78 -27.38
C PHE A 7 -1.63 15.45 -26.66
N VAL A 8 -2.64 14.59 -26.57
CA VAL A 8 -2.52 13.27 -25.91
C VAL A 8 -1.52 12.37 -26.64
N ASN A 9 -1.57 12.29 -27.98
CA ASN A 9 -0.61 11.48 -28.73
C ASN A 9 0.82 12.01 -28.63
N ARG A 10 1.00 13.34 -28.55
CA ARG A 10 2.32 13.95 -28.42
C ARG A 10 2.89 13.77 -27.02
N LEU A 11 2.03 13.81 -25.98
CA LEU A 11 2.39 13.47 -24.61
C LEU A 11 2.75 11.98 -24.48
N TYR A 12 1.96 11.08 -25.07
CA TYR A 12 2.23 9.65 -25.09
C TYR A 12 3.55 9.32 -25.77
N LYS A 13 3.82 9.92 -26.94
CA LYS A 13 5.11 9.79 -27.62
C LYS A 13 6.26 10.37 -26.80
N PHE A 14 6.07 11.49 -26.11
CA PHE A 14 7.09 12.06 -25.23
C PHE A 14 7.47 11.08 -24.11
N PHE A 15 6.51 10.51 -23.39
CA PHE A 15 6.81 9.53 -22.34
C PHE A 15 7.45 8.24 -22.89
N HIS A 16 7.04 7.78 -24.07
CA HIS A 16 7.63 6.60 -24.72
C HIS A 16 9.08 6.81 -25.18
N TYR A 17 9.45 8.02 -25.59
CA TYR A 17 10.82 8.35 -26.02
C TYR A 17 11.73 8.79 -24.85
N VAL A 18 11.17 9.33 -23.77
CA VAL A 18 11.96 9.83 -22.62
C VAL A 18 12.23 8.74 -21.58
N LEU A 19 11.36 7.74 -21.45
CA LEU A 19 11.57 6.59 -20.57
C LEU A 19 11.34 5.29 -21.34
N PRO A 20 12.30 4.85 -22.18
CA PRO A 20 12.21 3.53 -22.80
C PRO A 20 12.11 2.47 -21.70
N GLN A 21 11.27 1.46 -21.92
CA GLN A 21 11.19 0.29 -21.04
C GLN A 21 12.56 -0.40 -21.01
N LEU A 22 13.35 -0.08 -19.98
CA LEU A 22 14.69 -0.63 -19.81
C LEU A 22 14.56 -2.07 -19.33
N ARG A 23 14.86 -3.03 -20.22
CA ARG A 23 14.89 -4.44 -19.84
C ARG A 23 16.13 -4.71 -18.99
N LEU A 24 15.95 -4.62 -17.68
CA LEU A 24 16.91 -5.16 -16.73
C LEU A 24 16.79 -6.68 -16.73
N GLY A 25 17.92 -7.38 -16.68
CA GLY A 25 17.94 -8.83 -16.41
C GLY A 25 17.39 -9.14 -15.01
N GLY A 26 17.45 -10.40 -14.60
CA GLY A 26 17.05 -10.79 -13.24
C GLY A 26 17.86 -10.05 -12.17
N LEU A 27 17.18 -9.52 -11.16
CA LEU A 27 17.85 -8.95 -9.99
C LEU A 27 18.58 -10.05 -9.21
N PRO A 28 19.76 -9.76 -8.63
CA PRO A 28 20.41 -10.65 -7.69
C PRO A 28 19.44 -11.06 -6.57
N PRO A 29 19.41 -12.35 -6.15
CA PRO A 29 18.41 -12.85 -5.20
C PRO A 29 18.31 -12.05 -3.90
N ARG A 30 19.44 -11.49 -3.42
CA ARG A 30 19.48 -10.66 -2.21
C ARG A 30 18.70 -9.35 -2.36
N LEU A 31 18.79 -8.69 -3.52
CA LEU A 31 18.02 -7.47 -3.79
C LEU A 31 16.54 -7.78 -3.95
N THR A 32 16.22 -8.87 -4.65
CA THR A 32 14.84 -9.36 -4.75
C THR A 32 14.23 -9.61 -3.36
N ALA A 33 14.96 -10.27 -2.46
CA ALA A 33 14.48 -10.52 -1.10
C ALA A 33 14.22 -9.23 -0.31
N LEU A 34 15.14 -8.26 -0.38
CA LEU A 34 14.96 -6.95 0.27
C LEU A 34 13.76 -6.19 -0.29
N MET A 35 13.61 -6.17 -1.62
CA MET A 35 12.47 -5.51 -2.26
C MET A 35 11.16 -6.20 -1.90
N ARG A 36 11.14 -7.53 -1.84
CA ARG A 36 9.94 -8.31 -1.47
C ARG A 36 9.48 -8.02 -0.04
N ALA A 37 10.41 -7.88 0.90
CA ALA A 37 10.07 -7.49 2.28
C ALA A 37 9.31 -6.15 2.31
N ASN A 38 9.74 -5.16 1.54
CA ASN A 38 9.09 -3.84 1.49
C ASN A 38 7.79 -3.84 0.66
N ILE A 39 7.75 -4.56 -0.46
CA ILE A 39 6.58 -4.61 -1.36
C ILE A 39 5.40 -5.36 -0.70
N SER A 40 5.68 -6.33 0.17
CA SER A 40 4.63 -7.13 0.82
C SER A 40 3.59 -6.28 1.57
N VAL A 41 4.01 -5.17 2.21
CA VAL A 41 3.14 -4.20 2.88
C VAL A 41 2.15 -3.57 1.91
N GLN A 42 2.64 -3.17 0.73
CA GLN A 42 1.84 -2.53 -0.31
C GLN A 42 0.87 -3.52 -0.95
N GLU A 43 1.33 -4.76 -1.22
CA GLU A 43 0.49 -5.83 -1.72
C GLU A 43 -0.70 -6.10 -0.78
N LEU A 44 -0.43 -6.23 0.53
CA LEU A 44 -1.48 -6.45 1.55
C LEU A 44 -2.43 -5.25 1.67
N THR A 45 -1.91 -4.02 1.58
CA THR A 45 -2.74 -2.81 1.59
C THR A 45 -3.70 -2.77 0.40
N VAL A 46 -3.21 -3.13 -0.80
CA VAL A 46 -4.05 -3.24 -1.99
C VAL A 46 -5.07 -4.37 -1.84
N GLN A 47 -4.67 -5.53 -1.29
CA GLN A 47 -5.61 -6.61 -1.01
C GLN A 47 -6.70 -6.18 -0.02
N ALA A 48 -6.35 -5.43 1.03
CA ALA A 48 -7.32 -4.89 1.98
C ALA A 48 -8.37 -4.02 1.27
N LEU A 49 -7.94 -3.16 0.35
CA LEU A 49 -8.83 -2.30 -0.45
C LEU A 49 -9.70 -3.11 -1.43
N MET A 50 -9.15 -4.11 -2.08
CA MET A 50 -9.86 -4.92 -3.08
C MET A 50 -10.88 -5.88 -2.46
N THR A 51 -10.61 -6.34 -1.24
CA THR A 51 -11.45 -7.33 -0.53
C THR A 51 -12.28 -6.71 0.59
N GLU A 52 -12.08 -5.42 0.89
CA GLU A 52 -12.66 -4.72 2.04
C GLU A 52 -12.41 -5.46 3.37
N ASN A 53 -11.31 -6.21 3.46
CA ASN A 53 -10.94 -6.96 4.64
C ASN A 53 -9.95 -6.17 5.51
N ARG A 54 -10.42 -5.77 6.70
CA ARG A 54 -9.63 -5.03 7.70
C ARG A 54 -8.43 -5.84 8.22
N GLU A 55 -8.49 -7.17 8.26
CA GLU A 55 -7.36 -8.01 8.72
C GLU A 55 -6.08 -7.76 7.93
N HIS A 56 -6.21 -7.49 6.62
CA HIS A 56 -5.06 -7.19 5.77
C HIS A 56 -4.35 -5.88 6.13
N ILE A 57 -5.02 -4.94 6.80
CA ILE A 57 -4.39 -3.70 7.30
C ILE A 57 -3.43 -4.04 8.44
N TYR A 58 -3.85 -4.90 9.38
CA TYR A 58 -2.99 -5.35 10.47
C TYR A 58 -1.82 -6.17 9.95
N HIS A 59 -2.07 -7.11 9.03
CA HIS A 59 -1.01 -7.89 8.41
C HIS A 59 -0.01 -7.02 7.64
N ALA A 60 -0.47 -5.96 6.96
CA ALA A 60 0.43 -5.02 6.30
C ALA A 60 1.37 -4.35 7.32
N ALA A 61 0.86 -3.90 8.47
CA ALA A 61 1.68 -3.31 9.52
C ALA A 61 2.66 -4.32 10.15
N MET A 62 2.25 -5.58 10.32
CA MET A 62 3.12 -6.66 10.80
C MET A 62 4.26 -7.00 9.83
N MET A 63 4.04 -6.78 8.52
CA MET A 63 5.04 -7.06 7.49
C MET A 63 5.97 -5.86 7.23
N ASP A 64 5.69 -4.69 7.81
CA ASP A 64 6.56 -3.53 7.69
C ASP A 64 7.86 -3.76 8.47
N PRO A 65 9.04 -3.77 7.81
CA PRO A 65 10.30 -4.14 8.46
C PRO A 65 10.70 -3.23 9.62
N HIS A 66 10.30 -1.96 9.59
CA HIS A 66 10.60 -1.03 10.68
C HIS A 66 9.69 -1.29 11.88
N THR A 67 8.39 -1.42 11.64
CA THR A 67 7.39 -1.72 12.66
C THR A 67 7.69 -3.04 13.37
N ALA A 68 7.94 -4.11 12.61
CA ALA A 68 8.22 -5.44 13.14
C ALA A 68 9.58 -5.57 13.87
N ALA A 69 10.49 -4.62 13.68
CA ALA A 69 11.77 -4.59 14.41
C ALA A 69 11.64 -3.96 15.81
N GLU A 70 10.65 -3.07 15.99
CA GLU A 70 10.50 -2.27 17.21
C GLU A 70 9.37 -2.77 18.12
N LEU A 71 8.34 -3.42 17.55
CA LEU A 71 7.12 -3.78 18.25
C LEU A 71 6.82 -5.28 18.15
N ASP A 72 6.22 -5.82 19.21
CA ASP A 72 5.60 -7.15 19.16
C ASP A 72 4.21 -7.12 18.48
N LEU A 73 3.63 -8.30 18.22
CA LEU A 73 2.36 -8.40 17.49
C LEU A 73 1.18 -7.73 18.20
N ASP A 74 1.13 -7.79 19.53
CA ASP A 74 0.04 -7.19 20.30
C ASP A 74 0.15 -5.66 20.30
N GLN A 75 1.38 -5.14 20.40
CA GLN A 75 1.67 -3.72 20.25
C GLN A 75 1.32 -3.19 18.86
N ILE A 76 1.60 -3.96 17.80
CA ILE A 76 1.23 -3.61 16.43
C ILE A 76 -0.29 -3.56 16.27
N TRP A 77 -1.01 -4.52 16.86
CA TRP A 77 -2.48 -4.50 16.87
C TRP A 77 -3.03 -3.22 17.50
N SER A 78 -2.55 -2.89 18.70
CA SER A 78 -2.97 -1.67 19.40
C SER A 78 -2.65 -0.41 18.61
N LEU A 79 -1.44 -0.32 18.03
CA LEU A 79 -1.02 0.80 17.21
C LEU A 79 -1.94 0.99 15.99
N VAL A 80 -2.27 -0.09 15.30
CA VAL A 80 -3.15 -0.02 14.13
C VAL A 80 -4.56 0.40 14.54
N ASP A 81 -5.09 -0.09 15.65
CA ASP A 81 -6.39 0.36 16.16
C ASP A 81 -6.41 1.86 16.49
N ASP A 82 -5.36 2.36 17.14
CA ASP A 82 -5.21 3.78 17.46
C ASP A 82 -5.12 4.63 16.18
N LEU A 83 -4.36 4.18 15.17
CA LEU A 83 -4.27 4.85 13.87
C LEU A 83 -5.61 4.85 13.14
N LEU A 84 -6.35 3.74 13.14
CA LEU A 84 -7.66 3.66 12.50
C LEU A 84 -8.67 4.59 13.19
N ALA A 85 -8.61 4.70 14.52
CA ALA A 85 -9.42 5.65 15.28
C ALA A 85 -9.04 7.11 15.02
N ALA A 86 -7.74 7.42 14.96
CA ALA A 86 -7.25 8.76 14.71
C ALA A 86 -7.61 9.28 13.30
N HIS A 87 -7.61 8.41 12.29
CA HIS A 87 -7.91 8.79 10.91
C HIS A 87 -9.42 8.81 10.61
N GLY A 88 -10.25 8.05 11.34
CA GLY A 88 -11.71 8.18 11.33
C GLY A 88 -12.33 8.30 9.94
N ASP A 89 -12.94 9.45 9.64
CA ASP A 89 -13.65 9.69 8.38
C ASP A 89 -12.75 9.77 7.14
N TRP A 90 -11.43 9.88 7.31
CA TRP A 90 -10.47 9.83 6.19
C TRP A 90 -10.30 8.41 5.65
N LEU A 91 -10.77 7.41 6.39
CA LEU A 91 -10.77 6.01 5.97
C LEU A 91 -12.10 5.63 5.29
N PRO A 92 -12.07 4.63 4.38
CA PRO A 92 -13.31 4.06 3.86
C PRO A 92 -14.11 3.42 5.00
N GLU A 93 -15.45 3.42 4.87
CA GLU A 93 -16.36 3.02 5.95
C GLU A 93 -16.06 1.62 6.51
N TRP A 94 -15.73 0.66 5.65
CA TRP A 94 -15.38 -0.72 6.02
C TRP A 94 -14.13 -0.82 6.92
N ALA A 95 -13.21 0.14 6.84
CA ALA A 95 -11.97 0.13 7.62
C ALA A 95 -12.09 0.87 8.96
N ARG A 96 -13.15 1.66 9.16
CA ARG A 96 -13.33 2.48 10.36
C ARG A 96 -13.54 1.60 11.60
N PRO A 97 -13.10 2.03 12.79
CA PRO A 97 -13.44 1.33 14.03
C PRO A 97 -14.95 1.20 14.16
N SER A 98 -15.43 -0.02 14.41
CA SER A 98 -16.85 -0.22 14.72
C SER A 98 -17.21 0.58 15.98
N SER A 99 -18.33 1.30 15.97
CA SER A 99 -18.71 2.19 17.10
C SER A 99 -18.97 1.44 18.42
N LYS A 100 -18.91 0.10 18.42
CA LYS A 100 -19.19 -0.75 19.58
C LYS A 100 -18.13 -0.70 20.69
N ILE A 101 -16.96 -0.07 20.47
CA ILE A 101 -15.88 -0.01 21.48
C ILE A 101 -16.09 1.13 22.50
N LYS A 102 -17.02 2.07 22.29
CA LYS A 102 -17.26 3.18 23.24
C LYS A 102 -18.20 2.85 24.41
N ALA A 103 -18.63 1.59 24.59
CA ALA A 103 -19.54 1.18 25.66
C ALA A 103 -19.04 -0.09 26.36
N ALA A 104 -17.94 0.04 27.10
CA ALA A 104 -17.53 -0.90 28.15
C ALA A 104 -16.72 -0.13 29.21
#